data_AF-A0A927KKJ4-F1
#
_entry.id   AF-A0A927KKJ4-F1
#
_cell.length_a   1.000
_cell.length_b   1.000
_cell.length_c   1.000
_cell.angle_alpha   90.00
_cell.angle_beta   90.00
_cell.angle_gamma   90.00
#
_symmetry.space_group_name_H-M   'P 1'
#
loop_
_entity.id
_entity.type
_entity.pdbx_description
1 polymer ?
#
loop_
_entity_poly.entity_id
_entity_poly.type
_entity_poly.pdbx_seq_one_letter_code
_entity_poly.pdbx_strand_id
1 'polypeptide(L)'
;MSRTRHSASDDATPESTGFQAQTERIAREFGESAQQVWLAGIGALSRAQAEGSRLFEQLAEEGRAVDSTRSGAVHGATARLDSLRRSLDSAIGSAQTRAGDAWESVGRAFEQRVQQTLRSLDVPSREDIDALGARIDALTVELRRRSSARPSAAPAEAPTPRPRARPARPRGSASDPAGGVD
;
A
#
# COMPACT_ATOMS: atom_id res chain seq x y z
N MET A 1 -29.57 63.60 -98.04
CA MET A 1 -29.17 63.46 -96.62
C MET A 1 -29.10 61.97 -96.29
N SER A 2 -28.21 61.60 -95.37
CA SER A 2 -27.92 60.29 -94.75
C SER A 2 -29.07 59.25 -94.72
N ARG A 3 -28.84 57.94 -94.71
CA ARG A 3 -27.62 57.18 -94.37
C ARG A 3 -27.69 55.75 -94.94
N THR A 4 -26.61 55.25 -95.53
CA THR A 4 -26.41 53.81 -95.71
C THR A 4 -26.19 53.14 -94.35
N ARG A 5 -26.75 51.94 -94.14
CA ARG A 5 -26.20 50.98 -93.19
C ARG A 5 -25.99 49.65 -93.91
N HIS A 6 -24.78 49.14 -93.78
CA HIS A 6 -24.18 48.09 -94.59
C HIS A 6 -24.40 46.71 -93.95
N SER A 7 -24.11 45.64 -94.71
CA SER A 7 -24.29 44.23 -94.37
C SER A 7 -23.89 43.84 -92.95
N ALA A 8 -24.65 42.90 -92.36
CA ALA A 8 -24.12 41.89 -91.47
C ALA A 8 -24.00 40.59 -92.29
N SER A 9 -22.81 40.00 -92.32
CA SER A 9 -22.43 38.96 -93.27
C SER A 9 -23.01 37.59 -92.91
N ASP A 10 -23.61 36.93 -93.89
CA ASP A 10 -23.86 35.49 -93.87
C ASP A 10 -22.76 34.83 -94.70
N ASP A 11 -21.61 34.53 -94.06
CA ASP A 11 -20.42 33.95 -94.70
C ASP A 11 -20.03 32.63 -94.01
N ALA A 12 -20.91 31.64 -94.16
CA ALA A 12 -20.64 30.27 -93.77
C ALA A 12 -19.64 29.63 -94.74
N THR A 13 -18.34 29.87 -94.51
CA THR A 13 -17.26 29.31 -95.32
C THR A 13 -17.31 27.76 -95.34
N PRO A 14 -17.22 27.11 -96.52
CA PRO A 14 -17.42 25.66 -96.66
C PRO A 14 -16.36 24.81 -95.92
N GLU A 15 -15.20 25.41 -95.63
CA GLU A 15 -14.13 24.85 -94.79
C GLU A 15 -14.64 24.47 -93.38
N SER A 16 -15.51 25.31 -92.79
CA SER A 16 -15.99 25.14 -91.42
C SER A 16 -16.92 23.93 -91.25
N THR A 17 -17.77 23.67 -92.25
CA THR A 17 -18.70 22.53 -92.26
C THR A 17 -17.96 21.19 -92.33
N GLY A 18 -16.86 21.13 -93.09
CA GLY A 18 -15.99 19.95 -93.15
C GLY A 18 -15.34 19.63 -91.80
N PHE A 19 -14.86 20.65 -91.10
CA PHE A 19 -14.26 20.52 -89.77
C PHE A 19 -15.29 20.05 -88.71
N GLN A 20 -16.53 20.58 -88.72
CA GLN A 20 -17.60 20.08 -87.85
C GLN A 20 -17.91 18.60 -88.12
N ALA A 21 -18.11 18.20 -89.37
CA ALA A 21 -18.41 16.81 -89.74
C ALA A 21 -17.24 15.84 -89.46
N GLN A 22 -16.00 16.34 -89.36
CA GLN A 22 -14.85 15.56 -88.90
C GLN A 22 -14.85 15.43 -87.37
N THR A 23 -15.12 16.53 -86.65
CA THR A 23 -15.24 16.56 -85.19
C THR A 23 -16.35 15.64 -84.67
N GLU A 24 -17.51 15.59 -85.33
CA GLU A 24 -18.61 14.67 -84.96
C GLU A 24 -18.31 13.18 -85.17
N ARG A 25 -17.41 12.84 -86.10
CA ARG A 25 -16.97 11.45 -86.30
C ARG A 25 -15.98 11.06 -85.21
N ILE A 26 -15.00 11.92 -84.97
CA ILE A 26 -14.00 11.77 -83.90
C ILE A 26 -14.70 11.65 -82.53
N ALA A 27 -15.69 12.52 -82.24
CA ALA A 27 -16.46 12.47 -80.99
C ALA A 27 -17.27 11.18 -80.82
N ARG A 28 -17.75 10.56 -81.92
CA ARG A 28 -18.43 9.25 -81.87
C ARG A 28 -17.46 8.10 -81.60
N GLU A 29 -16.32 8.06 -82.28
CA GLU A 29 -15.28 7.04 -82.05
C GLU A 29 -14.72 7.11 -80.61
N PHE A 30 -14.48 8.32 -80.10
CA PHE A 30 -14.09 8.51 -78.70
C PHE A 30 -15.22 8.16 -77.72
N GLY A 31 -16.47 8.49 -78.04
CA GLY A 31 -17.64 8.15 -77.22
C GLY A 31 -17.83 6.64 -77.08
N GLU A 32 -17.77 5.91 -78.19
CA GLU A 32 -17.88 4.45 -78.20
C GLU A 32 -16.69 3.78 -77.49
N SER A 33 -15.47 4.25 -77.73
CA SER A 33 -14.27 3.75 -77.03
C SER A 33 -14.33 4.02 -75.53
N ALA A 34 -14.75 5.22 -75.11
CA ALA A 34 -14.91 5.58 -73.70
C ALA A 34 -16.01 4.75 -73.03
N GLN A 35 -17.11 4.47 -73.73
CA GLN A 35 -18.19 3.62 -73.23
C GLN A 35 -17.74 2.16 -73.08
N GLN A 36 -16.94 1.62 -74.01
CA GLN A 36 -16.35 0.29 -73.88
C GLN A 36 -15.38 0.22 -72.69
N VAL A 37 -14.49 1.21 -72.52
CA VAL A 37 -13.57 1.29 -71.37
C VAL A 37 -14.33 1.42 -70.05
N TRP A 38 -15.42 2.19 -70.01
CA TRP A 38 -16.26 2.34 -68.83
C TRP A 38 -16.99 1.04 -68.46
N LEU A 39 -17.60 0.35 -69.44
CA LEU A 39 -18.25 -0.94 -69.22
C LEU A 39 -17.25 -2.02 -68.80
N ALA A 40 -16.04 -2.04 -69.39
CA ALA A 40 -14.95 -2.91 -68.97
C ALA A 40 -14.50 -2.61 -67.53
N GLY A 41 -14.41 -1.33 -67.15
CA GLY A 41 -14.09 -0.88 -65.80
C GLY A 41 -15.12 -1.35 -64.76
N ILE A 42 -16.42 -1.20 -65.05
CA ILE A 42 -17.50 -1.69 -64.19
C ILE A 42 -17.50 -3.24 -64.12
N GLY A 43 -17.28 -3.92 -65.24
CA GLY A 43 -17.16 -5.38 -65.28
C GLY A 43 -15.99 -5.91 -64.46
N ALA A 44 -14.82 -5.27 -64.57
CA ALA A 44 -13.64 -5.60 -63.79
C ALA A 44 -13.83 -5.30 -62.28
N LEU A 45 -14.48 -4.18 -61.93
CA LEU A 45 -14.83 -3.86 -60.55
C LEU A 45 -15.80 -4.90 -59.95
N SER A 46 -16.83 -5.29 -60.69
CA SER A 46 -17.77 -6.33 -60.27
C SER A 46 -17.06 -7.68 -60.07
N ARG A 47 -16.14 -8.04 -60.97
CA ARG A 47 -15.30 -9.23 -60.85
C ARG A 47 -14.42 -9.18 -59.59
N ALA A 48 -13.76 -8.05 -59.35
CA ALA A 48 -12.92 -7.83 -58.18
C ALA A 48 -13.71 -7.86 -56.86
N GLN A 49 -14.98 -7.41 -56.83
CA GLN A 49 -15.84 -7.57 -55.65
C GLN A 49 -16.19 -9.04 -55.38
N ALA A 50 -16.53 -9.80 -56.43
CA ALA A 50 -16.87 -11.21 -56.31
C ALA A 50 -15.67 -12.08 -55.87
N GLU A 51 -14.47 -11.76 -56.33
CA GLU A 51 -13.24 -12.47 -55.94
C GLU A 51 -12.66 -11.96 -54.62
N GLY A 52 -12.77 -10.66 -54.33
CA GLY A 52 -12.34 -10.05 -53.07
C GLY A 52 -13.08 -10.61 -51.84
N SER A 53 -14.36 -10.96 -51.98
CA SER A 53 -15.13 -11.61 -50.90
C SER A 53 -14.53 -12.99 -50.52
N ARG A 54 -14.05 -13.75 -51.50
CA ARG A 54 -13.45 -15.08 -51.27
C ARG A 54 -12.06 -14.97 -50.66
N LEU A 55 -11.26 -14.02 -51.12
CA LEU A 55 -9.96 -13.73 -50.52
C LEU A 55 -10.10 -13.22 -49.08
N PHE A 56 -11.12 -12.39 -48.79
CA PHE A 56 -11.42 -11.98 -47.43
C PHE A 56 -11.80 -13.17 -46.54
N GLU A 57 -12.69 -14.05 -46.98
CA GLU A 57 -13.08 -15.24 -46.19
C GLU A 57 -11.90 -16.19 -45.95
N GLN A 58 -11.04 -16.38 -46.97
CA GLN A 58 -9.80 -17.16 -46.81
C GLN A 58 -8.85 -16.51 -45.78
N LEU A 59 -8.61 -15.20 -45.88
CA LEU A 59 -7.78 -14.47 -44.91
C LEU A 59 -8.40 -14.46 -43.50
N ALA A 60 -9.73 -14.48 -43.39
CA ALA A 60 -10.43 -14.61 -42.12
C ALA A 60 -10.30 -16.02 -41.52
N GLU A 61 -10.34 -17.07 -42.34
CA GLU A 61 -10.06 -18.45 -41.94
C GLU A 61 -8.61 -18.62 -41.48
N GLU A 62 -7.64 -18.11 -42.25
CA GLU A 62 -6.23 -18.08 -41.88
C GLU A 62 -6.00 -17.28 -40.58
N GLY A 63 -6.69 -16.16 -40.40
CA GLY A 63 -6.70 -15.38 -39.16
C GLY A 63 -7.23 -16.17 -37.96
N ARG A 64 -8.34 -16.91 -38.12
CA ARG A 64 -8.92 -17.78 -37.08
C ARG A 64 -8.02 -18.99 -36.76
N ALA A 65 -7.31 -19.53 -37.75
CA ALA A 65 -6.31 -20.58 -37.56
C ALA A 65 -5.07 -20.08 -36.78
N VAL A 66 -4.60 -18.86 -37.06
CA VAL A 66 -3.51 -18.21 -36.32
C VAL A 66 -3.92 -17.89 -34.88
N ASP A 67 -5.13 -17.37 -34.67
CA ASP A 67 -5.61 -17.01 -33.34
C ASP A 67 -5.85 -18.24 -32.44
N SER A 68 -6.47 -19.31 -32.97
CA SER A 68 -6.63 -20.57 -32.23
C SER A 68 -5.28 -21.21 -31.85
N THR A 69 -4.31 -21.21 -32.77
CA THR A 69 -2.93 -21.66 -32.50
C THR A 69 -2.26 -20.82 -31.42
N ARG A 70 -2.37 -19.48 -31.51
CA ARG A 70 -1.83 -18.55 -30.50
C ARG A 70 -2.50 -18.74 -29.15
N SER A 71 -3.82 -18.90 -29.11
CA SER A 71 -4.59 -19.08 -27.88
C SER A 71 -4.20 -20.38 -27.18
N GLY A 72 -4.05 -21.50 -27.91
CA GLY A 72 -3.53 -22.75 -27.36
C GLY A 72 -2.10 -22.63 -26.79
N ALA A 73 -1.20 -21.93 -27.51
CA ALA A 73 0.15 -21.67 -27.03
C ALA A 73 0.18 -20.76 -25.79
N VAL A 74 -0.69 -19.74 -25.74
CA VAL A 74 -0.85 -18.83 -24.59
C VAL A 74 -1.38 -19.59 -23.38
N HIS A 75 -2.40 -20.45 -23.51
CA HIS A 75 -2.89 -21.28 -22.41
C HIS A 75 -1.80 -22.24 -21.87
N GLY A 76 -0.98 -22.81 -22.74
CA GLY A 76 0.18 -23.61 -22.34
C GLY A 76 1.28 -22.80 -21.64
N ALA A 77 1.45 -21.52 -22.01
CA ALA A 77 2.41 -20.60 -21.38
C ALA A 77 1.91 -20.08 -20.03
N THR A 78 0.63 -19.71 -19.91
CA THR A 78 0.03 -19.24 -18.64
C THR A 78 0.04 -20.34 -17.59
N ALA A 79 -0.30 -21.60 -17.95
CA ALA A 79 -0.22 -22.74 -17.03
C ALA A 79 1.21 -22.96 -16.48
N ARG A 80 2.25 -22.75 -17.31
CA ARG A 80 3.66 -22.82 -16.89
C ARG A 80 4.04 -21.62 -16.00
N LEU A 81 3.66 -20.40 -16.37
CA LEU A 81 3.85 -19.19 -15.57
C LEU A 81 3.21 -19.31 -14.18
N ASP A 82 2.01 -19.86 -14.09
CA ASP A 82 1.31 -20.13 -12.84
C ASP A 82 2.04 -21.16 -11.97
N SER A 83 2.61 -22.21 -12.57
CA SER A 83 3.41 -23.19 -11.84
C SER A 83 4.71 -22.59 -11.30
N LEU A 84 5.36 -21.71 -12.06
CA LEU A 84 6.54 -20.95 -11.63
C LEU A 84 6.18 -19.95 -10.52
N ARG A 85 5.06 -19.24 -10.67
CA ARG A 85 4.56 -18.29 -9.65
C ARG A 85 4.27 -18.98 -8.33
N ARG A 86 3.55 -20.10 -8.33
CA ARG A 86 3.30 -20.91 -7.11
C ARG A 86 4.61 -21.40 -6.47
N SER A 87 5.59 -21.81 -7.29
CA SER A 87 6.91 -22.22 -6.81
C SER A 87 7.65 -21.05 -6.16
N LEU A 88 7.62 -19.86 -6.77
CA LEU A 88 8.23 -18.64 -6.23
C LEU A 88 7.56 -18.17 -4.93
N ASP A 89 6.22 -18.14 -4.86
CA ASP A 89 5.48 -17.81 -3.62
C ASP A 89 5.86 -18.76 -2.48
N SER A 90 5.97 -20.07 -2.75
CA SER A 90 6.41 -21.05 -1.75
C SER A 90 7.85 -20.83 -1.28
N ALA A 91 8.75 -20.47 -2.21
CA ALA A 91 10.14 -20.17 -1.91
C ALA A 91 10.26 -18.89 -1.06
N ILE A 92 9.56 -17.82 -1.44
CA ILE A 92 9.50 -16.53 -0.74
C ILE A 92 8.94 -16.72 0.66
N GLY A 93 7.82 -17.43 0.83
CA GLY A 93 7.27 -17.75 2.15
C GLY A 93 8.27 -18.48 3.04
N SER A 94 8.94 -19.51 2.50
CA SER A 94 9.97 -20.25 3.26
C SER A 94 11.23 -19.44 3.58
N ALA A 95 11.54 -18.43 2.76
CA ALA A 95 12.66 -17.51 2.97
C ALA A 95 12.29 -16.45 4.02
N GLN A 96 11.06 -15.94 4.01
CA GLN A 96 10.56 -14.98 4.98
C GLN A 96 10.54 -15.55 6.41
N THR A 97 10.10 -16.82 6.59
CA THR A 97 10.16 -17.49 7.90
C THR A 97 11.60 -17.59 8.41
N ARG A 98 12.51 -18.13 7.58
CA ARG A 98 13.93 -18.28 7.93
C ARG A 98 14.63 -16.94 8.16
N ALA A 99 14.24 -15.89 7.42
CA ALA A 99 14.73 -14.53 7.62
C ALA A 99 14.26 -13.97 8.97
N GLY A 100 13.02 -14.23 9.39
CA GLY A 100 12.51 -13.86 10.72
C GLY A 100 13.35 -14.45 11.85
N ASP A 101 13.57 -15.77 11.82
CA ASP A 101 14.40 -16.46 12.82
C ASP A 101 15.84 -15.92 12.85
N ALA A 102 16.42 -15.67 11.67
CA ALA A 102 17.73 -15.05 11.55
C ALA A 102 17.77 -13.62 12.11
N TRP A 103 16.72 -12.82 11.88
CA TRP A 103 16.63 -11.45 12.38
C TRP A 103 16.49 -11.39 13.90
N GLU A 104 15.74 -12.32 14.51
CA GLU A 104 15.69 -12.45 15.96
C GLU A 104 17.06 -12.86 16.55
N SER A 105 17.82 -13.70 15.85
CA SER A 105 19.20 -14.05 16.26
C SER A 105 20.15 -12.84 16.19
N VAL A 106 20.02 -11.99 15.16
CA VAL A 106 20.78 -10.74 15.00
C VAL A 106 20.39 -9.73 16.07
N GLY A 107 19.09 -9.60 16.37
CA GLY A 107 18.59 -8.76 17.47
C GLY A 107 19.19 -9.16 18.81
N ARG A 108 19.19 -10.47 19.14
CA ARG A 108 19.82 -11.00 20.36
C ARG A 108 21.33 -10.75 20.42
N ALA A 109 22.05 -10.89 19.31
CA ALA A 109 23.49 -10.60 19.25
C ALA A 109 23.79 -9.09 19.37
N PHE A 110 22.92 -8.23 18.84
CA PHE A 110 23.02 -6.78 18.99
C PHE A 110 22.78 -6.34 20.43
N GLU A 111 21.70 -6.82 21.06
CA GLU A 111 21.36 -6.60 22.47
C GLU A 111 22.54 -6.94 23.39
N GLN A 112 23.11 -8.14 23.25
CA GLN A 112 24.31 -8.56 24.01
C GLN A 112 25.51 -7.62 23.80
N ARG A 113 25.71 -7.11 22.57
CA ARG A 113 26.84 -6.23 22.26
C ARG A 113 26.62 -4.79 22.73
N VAL A 114 25.37 -4.32 22.76
CA VAL A 114 24.98 -3.05 23.39
C VAL A 114 25.18 -3.13 24.90
N GLN A 115 24.67 -4.19 25.55
CA GLN A 115 24.87 -4.43 26.99
C GLN A 115 26.37 -4.55 27.33
N GLN A 116 27.16 -5.25 26.52
CA GLN A 116 28.62 -5.31 26.66
C GLN A 116 29.29 -3.93 26.55
N THR A 117 28.83 -3.10 25.62
CA THR A 117 29.39 -1.76 25.39
C THR A 117 29.02 -0.81 26.53
N LEU A 118 27.78 -0.84 27.02
CA LEU A 118 27.33 -0.04 28.17
C LEU A 118 28.12 -0.38 29.44
N ARG A 119 28.33 -1.68 29.73
CA ARG A 119 29.21 -2.11 30.83
C ARG A 119 30.66 -1.66 30.64
N SER A 120 31.16 -1.64 29.39
CA SER A 120 32.51 -1.16 29.08
C SER A 120 32.66 0.37 29.13
N LEU A 121 31.55 1.12 29.19
CA LEU A 121 31.48 2.57 29.35
C LEU A 121 31.15 2.97 30.79
N ASP A 122 31.22 2.02 31.74
CA ASP A 122 30.93 2.21 33.17
C ASP A 122 29.50 2.73 33.46
N VAL A 123 28.55 2.41 32.58
CA VAL A 123 27.12 2.72 32.77
C VAL A 123 26.49 1.64 33.65
N PRO A 124 25.96 1.96 34.85
CA PRO A 124 25.38 0.96 35.75
C PRO A 124 24.20 0.22 35.12
N SER A 125 24.14 -1.10 35.29
CA SER A 125 22.99 -1.90 34.84
C SER A 125 21.78 -1.74 35.77
N ARG A 126 20.62 -2.27 35.37
CA ARG A 126 19.42 -2.26 36.24
C ARG A 126 19.64 -3.13 37.47
N GLU A 127 20.24 -4.31 37.31
CA GLU A 127 20.60 -5.20 38.42
C GLU A 127 21.55 -4.51 39.42
N ASP A 128 22.48 -3.68 38.95
CA ASP A 128 23.40 -2.93 39.84
C ASP A 128 22.65 -1.85 40.66
N ILE A 129 21.70 -1.15 40.04
CA ILE A 129 20.85 -0.14 40.70
C ILE A 129 19.95 -0.81 41.74
N ASP A 130 19.32 -1.95 41.40
CA ASP A 130 18.47 -2.70 42.31
C ASP A 130 19.27 -3.28 43.50
N ALA A 131 20.47 -3.84 43.23
CA ALA A 131 21.38 -4.32 44.26
C ALA A 131 21.89 -3.20 45.18
N LEU A 132 22.10 -1.99 44.65
CA LEU A 132 22.46 -0.81 45.44
C LEU A 132 21.28 -0.32 46.29
N GLY A 133 20.06 -0.30 45.75
CA GLY A 133 18.84 0.03 46.49
C GLY A 133 18.64 -0.88 47.71
N ALA A 134 18.73 -2.20 47.51
CA ALA A 134 18.63 -3.17 48.59
C ALA A 134 19.70 -2.97 49.70
N ARG A 135 20.91 -2.55 49.33
CA ARG A 135 21.97 -2.21 50.30
C ARG A 135 21.68 -0.91 51.06
N ILE A 136 21.13 0.11 50.40
CA ILE A 136 20.74 1.38 51.01
C ILE A 136 19.60 1.16 52.02
N ASP A 137 18.62 0.32 51.71
CA ASP A 137 17.53 -0.03 52.63
C ASP A 137 18.05 -0.74 53.88
N ALA A 138 18.90 -1.76 53.71
CA ALA A 138 19.54 -2.46 54.82
C ALA A 138 20.35 -1.51 55.72
N LEU A 139 21.15 -0.61 55.12
CA LEU A 139 21.93 0.38 55.85
C LEU A 139 21.05 1.42 56.56
N THR A 140 19.92 1.80 55.96
CA THR A 140 18.92 2.69 56.56
C THR A 140 18.26 2.05 57.77
N VAL A 141 17.99 0.75 57.74
CA VAL A 141 17.49 -0.02 58.89
C VAL A 141 18.53 -0.07 60.02
N GLU A 142 19.80 -0.33 59.72
CA GLU A 142 20.87 -0.28 60.72
C GLU A 142 21.05 1.12 61.32
N LEU A 143 21.05 2.16 60.48
CA LEU A 143 21.21 3.55 60.93
C LEU A 143 20.03 3.98 61.82
N ARG A 144 18.80 3.61 61.46
CA ARG A 144 17.62 3.82 62.32
C ARG A 144 17.79 3.11 63.67
N ARG A 145 18.23 1.85 63.68
CA ARG A 145 18.49 1.06 64.89
C ARG A 145 19.58 1.68 65.77
N ARG A 146 20.65 2.25 65.19
CA ARG A 146 21.71 2.94 65.95
C ARG A 146 21.27 4.33 66.43
N SER A 147 20.49 5.05 65.64
CA SER A 147 19.95 6.37 66.01
C SER A 147 18.97 6.27 67.19
N SER A 148 18.07 5.28 67.18
CA SER A 148 17.18 4.98 68.31
C SER A 148 17.89 4.39 69.54
N ALA A 149 19.18 4.06 69.44
CA ALA A 149 20.02 3.61 70.54
C ALA A 149 20.89 4.73 71.16
N ARG A 150 20.85 5.97 70.64
CA ARG A 150 21.47 7.12 71.32
C ARG A 150 20.54 7.60 72.44
N PRO A 151 20.91 7.49 73.73
CA PRO A 151 20.06 8.03 74.79
C PRO A 151 20.02 9.55 74.70
N SER A 152 18.82 10.11 74.64
CA SER A 152 18.61 11.50 75.01
C SER A 152 19.02 11.64 76.48
N ALA A 153 19.94 12.55 76.79
CA ALA A 153 20.36 12.78 78.17
C ALA A 153 19.15 13.23 79.02
N ALA A 154 19.07 12.72 80.24
CA ALA A 154 17.92 12.84 81.13
C ALA A 154 17.84 14.22 81.82
N PRO A 155 16.78 14.49 82.60
CA PRO A 155 16.74 13.93 83.96
C PRO A 155 15.39 13.29 84.32
N ALA A 156 15.46 12.04 84.78
CA ALA A 156 14.42 11.44 85.61
C ALA A 156 14.92 11.46 87.06
N GLU A 157 14.66 12.55 87.78
CA GLU A 157 14.85 12.59 89.22
C GLU A 157 13.72 11.79 89.89
N ALA A 158 14.07 10.85 90.77
CA ALA A 158 13.13 9.86 91.30
C ALA A 158 12.16 10.47 92.33
N PRO A 159 10.90 10.00 92.40
CA PRO A 159 9.94 10.51 93.37
C PRO A 159 10.24 9.96 94.77
N THR A 160 10.81 10.76 95.67
CA THR A 160 10.87 10.43 97.10
C THR A 160 9.51 10.69 97.77
N PRO A 161 8.87 9.68 98.38
CA PRO A 161 7.63 9.89 99.12
C PRO A 161 7.93 10.48 100.51
N ARG A 162 7.16 11.50 100.92
CA ARG A 162 7.07 11.92 102.34
C ARG A 162 5.60 12.09 102.76
N PRO A 163 5.18 11.53 103.91
CA PRO A 163 3.78 11.48 104.29
C PRO A 163 3.30 12.83 104.83
N ARG A 164 2.08 13.24 104.45
CA ARG A 164 1.35 14.30 105.15
C ARG A 164 0.44 13.69 106.21
N ALA A 165 0.54 14.24 107.42
CA ALA A 165 -0.21 13.77 108.59
C ALA A 165 -1.70 14.17 108.55
N ARG A 166 -2.53 13.34 109.21
CA ARG A 166 -3.96 13.61 109.50
C ARG A 166 -4.15 14.85 110.38
N PRO A 167 -5.24 15.57 110.16
CA PRO A 167 -6.33 15.63 111.16
C PRO A 167 -7.70 15.33 110.49
N ALA A 168 -8.84 15.17 111.16
CA ALA A 168 -9.17 14.71 112.52
C ALA A 168 -10.60 14.10 112.44
N ARG A 169 -11.03 13.37 113.48
CA ARG A 169 -12.34 12.68 113.51
C ARG A 169 -13.44 13.63 114.06
N PRO A 170 -14.73 13.39 113.76
CA PRO A 170 -15.60 12.99 114.87
C PRO A 170 -16.41 11.69 114.68
N ARG A 171 -16.77 11.18 115.85
CA ARG A 171 -17.79 10.18 116.22
C ARG A 171 -19.11 10.31 115.43
N GLY A 172 -19.93 9.25 115.29
CA GLY A 172 -19.80 7.86 115.77
C GLY A 172 -21.18 7.16 115.84
N SER A 173 -21.21 5.82 116.05
CA SER A 173 -22.41 4.96 116.18
C SER A 173 -23.32 4.90 114.93
N ALA A 174 -24.11 3.88 114.59
CA ALA A 174 -24.11 2.41 114.76
C ALA A 174 -25.04 1.86 113.62
N SER A 175 -25.24 0.56 113.30
CA SER A 175 -24.96 -0.72 113.97
C SER A 175 -24.66 -1.84 112.93
N ASP A 176 -24.40 -3.06 113.41
CA ASP A 176 -24.49 -4.36 112.71
C ASP A 176 -25.96 -4.87 112.73
N PRO A 177 -26.40 -5.98 112.06
CA PRO A 177 -25.83 -6.76 110.95
C PRO A 177 -26.81 -6.95 109.74
N ALA A 178 -26.40 -7.84 108.82
CA ALA A 178 -27.17 -8.52 107.74
C ALA A 178 -27.41 -7.72 106.43
N GLY A 179 -27.32 -8.33 105.24
CA GLY A 179 -26.90 -9.71 104.92
C GLY A 179 -27.58 -10.23 103.66
N GLY A 180 -26.89 -10.22 102.51
CA GLY A 180 -27.50 -10.48 101.20
C GLY A 180 -28.39 -9.32 100.72
N VAL A 181 -28.78 -9.20 99.45
CA VAL A 181 -28.51 -9.99 98.22
C VAL A 181 -28.72 -9.05 97.01
N ASP A 182 -28.15 -9.42 95.86
CA ASP A 182 -28.29 -8.83 94.52
C ASP A 182 -27.74 -7.40 94.27
#